data_AF-A0A350QRX2-F1
#
_entry.id   AF-A0A350QRX2-F1
#
_cell.length_a   1.000
_cell.length_b   1.000
_cell.length_c   1.000
_cell.angle_alpha   90.00
_cell.angle_beta   90.00
_cell.angle_gamma   90.00
#
_symmetry.space_group_name_H-M   'P 1'
#
loop_
_entity.id
_entity.type
_entity.pdbx_description
1 polymer ?
#
loop_
_entity_poly.entity_id
_entity_poly.type
_entity_poly.pdbx_seq_one_letter_code
_entity_poly.pdbx_strand_id
1 'polypeptide(L)'
;MASCNEDALVKRSLVNPTDKATGRAPAQSSAGAVAGYPPLVRSIEPWDPPVDVGPDGQLLTTPHYRLYSTLEDGWLSEKIPAFLETALLHYRSAITDLPAPGEPLETYVLGERRQWQAFTRMILPGESGLYLSLGKGGYTTEGLAVLYDIGRWDTLCITAH
;
A
#
# COMPACT_ATOMS: atom_id res chain seq x y z
N MET A 1 46.34 -14.14 49.48
CA MET A 1 47.44 -13.73 48.59
C MET A 1 48.25 -14.96 48.24
N ALA A 2 48.05 -15.51 47.05
CA ALA A 2 48.89 -16.58 46.53
C ALA A 2 49.00 -16.40 45.01
N SER A 3 50.21 -16.03 44.59
CA SER A 3 50.68 -16.00 43.21
C SER A 3 51.06 -17.42 42.78
N CYS A 4 50.83 -17.79 41.52
CA CYS A 4 51.54 -18.88 40.87
C CYS A 4 51.75 -18.55 39.37
N ASN A 5 53.00 -18.18 39.06
CA ASN A 5 53.72 -18.34 37.79
C ASN A 5 53.75 -19.83 37.36
N GLU A 6 54.16 -20.32 36.19
CA GLU A 6 54.90 -19.86 35.01
C GLU A 6 54.78 -20.99 33.95
N ASP A 7 55.36 -20.77 32.76
CA ASP A 7 55.82 -21.76 31.78
C ASP A 7 54.80 -22.45 30.85
N ALA A 8 54.70 -22.04 29.58
CA ALA A 8 55.65 -22.28 28.48
C ALA A 8 55.81 -23.76 28.10
N LEU A 9 55.24 -24.18 26.96
CA LEU A 9 56.01 -24.59 25.77
C LEU A 9 55.07 -25.09 24.67
N VAL A 10 55.14 -24.38 23.55
CA VAL A 10 54.59 -24.75 22.24
C VAL A 10 55.26 -26.03 21.74
N LYS A 11 54.46 -27.07 21.48
CA LYS A 11 54.86 -28.19 20.61
C LYS A 11 54.21 -28.02 19.23
N ARG A 12 55.09 -28.03 18.23
CA ARG A 12 54.85 -27.87 16.79
C ARG A 12 54.77 -29.25 16.15
N SER A 13 53.73 -29.50 15.34
CA SER A 13 53.75 -30.35 14.12
C SER A 13 52.30 -30.61 13.69
N LEU A 14 51.83 -29.97 12.61
CA LEU A 14 51.94 -30.42 11.21
C LEU A 14 51.19 -31.74 10.94
N VAL A 15 49.89 -31.62 10.63
CA VAL A 15 49.24 -32.44 9.60
C VAL A 15 48.16 -31.60 8.92
N ASN A 16 48.40 -31.24 7.66
CA ASN A 16 47.39 -31.10 6.61
C ASN A 16 48.00 -31.89 5.44
N PRO A 17 47.24 -32.77 4.77
CA PRO A 17 46.44 -32.25 3.68
C PRO A 17 45.11 -32.96 3.44
N THR A 18 44.21 -32.21 2.80
CA THR A 18 43.16 -32.65 1.88
C THR A 18 42.13 -33.66 2.40
N ASP A 19 40.93 -33.13 2.73
CA ASP A 19 39.73 -33.77 2.21
C ASP A 19 38.63 -32.74 1.88
N LYS A 20 38.35 -32.67 0.58
CA LYS A 20 37.15 -32.17 -0.11
C LYS A 20 36.45 -30.93 0.46
N ALA A 21 36.81 -29.79 -0.12
CA ALA A 21 35.91 -28.64 -0.28
C ALA A 21 34.67 -29.08 -1.06
N THR A 22 33.63 -29.49 -0.34
CA THR A 22 32.29 -29.61 -0.89
C THR A 22 31.82 -28.18 -1.10
N GLY A 23 31.85 -27.72 -2.35
CA GLY A 23 31.33 -26.42 -2.75
C GLY A 23 29.88 -26.32 -2.29
N ARG A 24 29.64 -25.62 -1.19
CA ARG A 24 28.31 -25.12 -0.86
C ARG A 24 28.06 -24.02 -1.88
N ALA A 25 27.35 -24.39 -2.94
CA ALA A 25 26.73 -23.43 -3.83
C ALA A 25 26.07 -22.33 -2.97
N PRO A 26 26.20 -21.04 -3.32
CA PRO A 26 25.44 -20.02 -2.63
C PRO A 26 23.99 -20.48 -2.70
N ALA A 27 23.35 -20.60 -1.54
CA ALA A 27 21.93 -20.83 -1.49
C ALA A 27 21.31 -19.74 -2.36
N GLN A 28 20.79 -20.13 -3.52
CA GLN A 28 19.93 -19.27 -4.31
C GLN A 28 18.87 -18.84 -3.32
N SER A 29 18.96 -17.58 -2.89
CA SER A 29 17.88 -16.93 -2.19
C SER A 29 16.73 -17.01 -3.17
N SER A 30 15.84 -17.98 -2.93
CA SER A 30 14.52 -17.93 -3.51
C SER A 30 13.99 -16.61 -2.97
N ALA A 31 14.02 -15.59 -3.84
CA ALA A 31 13.20 -14.42 -3.66
C ALA A 31 11.79 -14.97 -3.49
N GLY A 32 11.42 -15.18 -2.22
CA GLY A 32 10.11 -15.66 -1.83
C GLY A 32 9.12 -14.74 -2.50
N ALA A 33 8.14 -15.35 -3.16
CA ALA A 33 7.02 -14.65 -3.76
C ALA A 33 6.60 -13.49 -2.85
N VAL A 34 6.77 -12.27 -3.35
CA VAL A 34 6.44 -11.06 -2.62
C VAL A 34 4.95 -11.12 -2.30
N ALA A 35 4.65 -11.03 -1.01
CA ALA A 35 3.32 -10.84 -0.48
C ALA A 35 2.65 -9.59 -1.09
N GLY A 36 1.32 -9.59 -1.17
CA GLY A 36 0.54 -8.34 -1.22
C GLY A 36 0.16 -7.85 -2.61
N TYR A 37 -0.78 -8.53 -3.26
CA TYR A 37 -1.99 -7.97 -3.91
C TYR A 37 -2.77 -9.20 -4.42
N PRO A 38 -4.11 -9.29 -4.25
CA PRO A 38 -4.86 -10.33 -4.95
C PRO A 38 -4.71 -10.11 -6.47
N PRO A 39 -5.03 -11.10 -7.33
CA PRO A 39 -4.86 -11.04 -8.78
C PRO A 39 -5.70 -9.96 -9.51
N LEU A 40 -6.19 -8.95 -8.80
CA LEU A 40 -7.07 -7.88 -9.24
C LEU A 40 -6.31 -6.60 -9.64
N VAL A 41 -5.10 -6.33 -9.11
CA VAL A 41 -4.34 -5.15 -9.54
C VAL A 41 -3.73 -5.40 -10.91
N ARG A 42 -4.13 -4.60 -11.89
CA ARG A 42 -3.70 -4.67 -13.29
C ARG A 42 -2.43 -3.88 -13.56
N SER A 43 -2.31 -2.70 -12.96
CA SER A 43 -1.10 -1.87 -13.02
C SER A 43 -0.97 -1.01 -11.77
N ILE A 44 0.27 -0.62 -11.49
CA ILE A 44 0.63 0.41 -10.51
C ILE A 44 1.60 1.35 -11.24
N GLU A 45 1.22 2.61 -11.34
CA GLU A 45 1.98 3.65 -12.05
C GLU A 45 2.26 4.80 -11.07
N PRO A 46 3.42 5.47 -11.16
CA PRO A 46 3.64 6.71 -10.43
C PRO A 46 2.56 7.72 -10.80
N TRP A 47 2.01 8.39 -9.79
CA TRP A 47 1.08 9.50 -9.97
C TRP A 47 1.68 10.74 -9.32
N ASP A 48 1.74 11.83 -10.06
CA ASP A 48 2.17 13.13 -9.56
C ASP A 48 0.94 13.94 -9.13
N PRO A 49 0.60 14.00 -7.83
CA PRO A 49 -0.49 14.83 -7.36
C PRO A 49 -0.14 16.32 -7.47
N PRO A 50 -1.14 17.22 -7.51
CA PRO A 50 -0.89 18.66 -7.43
C PRO A 50 0.01 19.01 -6.24
N VAL A 51 0.91 19.99 -6.41
CA VAL A 51 1.97 20.29 -5.42
C VAL A 51 1.45 20.55 -4.00
N ASP A 52 0.26 21.12 -3.87
CA ASP A 52 -0.36 21.43 -2.57
C ASP A 52 -0.97 20.20 -1.89
N VAL A 53 -1.16 19.11 -2.63
CA VAL A 53 -1.82 17.88 -2.18
C VAL A 53 -0.83 16.96 -1.50
N GLY A 54 0.41 16.81 -1.96
CA GLY A 54 1.38 15.96 -1.26
C GLY A 54 2.55 15.50 -2.12
N PRO A 55 3.40 14.61 -1.56
CA PRO A 55 4.48 13.97 -2.32
C PRO A 55 3.92 13.01 -3.38
N ASP A 56 4.81 12.46 -4.19
CA ASP A 56 4.52 11.42 -5.19
C ASP A 56 3.54 10.37 -4.66
N GLY A 57 2.52 10.09 -5.47
CA GLY A 57 1.51 9.07 -5.22
C GLY A 57 1.61 7.93 -6.23
N GLN A 58 0.59 7.07 -6.20
CA GLN A 58 0.43 5.96 -7.13
C GLN A 58 -0.97 5.97 -7.73
N LEU A 59 -1.04 5.65 -9.02
CA LEU A 59 -2.26 5.26 -9.70
C LEU A 59 -2.29 3.73 -9.78
N LEU A 60 -3.23 3.12 -9.07
CA LEU A 60 -3.52 1.70 -9.14
C LEU A 60 -4.74 1.46 -10.03
N THR A 61 -4.61 0.54 -10.97
CA THR A 61 -5.72 0.15 -11.86
C THR A 61 -6.18 -1.25 -11.49
N THR A 62 -7.49 -1.42 -11.33
CA THR A 62 -8.16 -2.72 -11.16
C THR A 62 -9.18 -2.93 -12.30
N PRO A 63 -9.97 -4.03 -12.34
CA PRO A 63 -11.01 -4.18 -13.33
C PRO A 63 -11.99 -3.02 -13.44
N HIS A 64 -12.39 -2.42 -12.31
CA HIS A 64 -13.45 -1.41 -12.27
C HIS A 64 -13.05 -0.10 -11.61
N TYR A 65 -11.80 0.05 -11.14
CA TYR A 65 -11.34 1.27 -10.47
C TYR A 65 -10.04 1.83 -11.05
N ARG A 66 -9.96 3.17 -11.02
CA ARG A 66 -8.73 3.95 -11.08
C ARG A 66 -8.52 4.59 -9.71
N LEU A 67 -7.60 4.03 -8.93
CA LEU A 67 -7.32 4.46 -7.58
C LEU A 67 -6.07 5.34 -7.55
N TYR A 68 -6.25 6.63 -7.31
CA TYR A 68 -5.18 7.58 -7.05
C TYR A 68 -4.92 7.65 -5.55
N SER A 69 -3.69 7.38 -5.13
CA SER A 69 -3.36 7.19 -3.73
C SER A 69 -2.06 7.86 -3.35
N THR A 70 -2.06 8.50 -2.18
CA THR A 70 -0.83 8.95 -1.48
C THR A 70 -0.64 8.19 -0.16
N LEU A 71 -1.33 7.05 0.00
CA LEU A 71 -1.14 6.16 1.15
C LEU A 71 0.29 5.65 1.21
N GLU A 72 0.86 5.60 2.42
CA GLU A 72 2.11 4.90 2.66
C GLU A 72 1.95 3.39 2.45
N ASP A 73 3.07 2.71 2.18
CA ASP A 73 3.11 1.24 2.11
C ASP A 73 2.65 0.66 3.45
N GLY A 74 1.61 -0.18 3.42
CA GLY A 74 1.06 -0.79 4.62
C GLY A 74 -0.28 -1.43 4.40
N TRP A 75 -0.98 -1.70 5.51
CA TRP A 75 -2.21 -2.50 5.48
C TRP A 75 -3.30 -1.89 4.60
N LEU A 76 -3.49 -0.57 4.66
CA LEU A 76 -4.59 0.07 3.93
C LEU A 76 -4.32 0.06 2.42
N SER A 77 -3.12 0.46 1.99
CA SER A 77 -2.72 0.42 0.58
C SER A 77 -2.80 -0.99 0.01
N GLU A 78 -2.37 -2.02 0.76
CA GLU A 78 -2.49 -3.43 0.34
C GLU A 78 -3.93 -3.93 0.20
N LYS A 79 -4.86 -3.48 1.06
CA LYS A 79 -6.23 -4.04 1.11
C LYS A 79 -7.24 -3.29 0.29
N ILE A 80 -7.05 -1.98 0.11
CA ILE A 80 -8.08 -1.13 -0.48
C ILE A 80 -8.49 -1.53 -1.90
N PRO A 81 -7.61 -1.99 -2.82
CA PRO A 81 -8.05 -2.32 -4.18
C PRO A 81 -8.93 -3.57 -4.22
N ALA A 82 -8.59 -4.58 -3.40
CA ALA A 82 -9.38 -5.79 -3.27
C ALA A 82 -10.75 -5.51 -2.64
N PHE A 83 -10.75 -4.64 -1.64
CA PHE A 83 -11.96 -4.25 -0.95
C PHE A 83 -12.94 -3.51 -1.88
N LEU A 84 -12.47 -2.54 -2.66
CA LEU A 84 -13.28 -1.80 -3.63
C LEU A 84 -13.95 -2.74 -4.66
N GLU A 85 -13.19 -3.66 -5.24
CA GLU A 85 -13.73 -4.66 -6.17
C GLU A 85 -14.80 -5.56 -5.51
N THR A 86 -14.56 -5.95 -4.26
CA THR A 86 -15.51 -6.79 -3.50
C THR A 86 -16.77 -6.01 -3.15
N ALA A 87 -16.64 -4.75 -2.74
CA ALA A 87 -17.76 -3.86 -2.45
C ALA A 87 -18.62 -3.63 -3.69
N LEU A 88 -17.99 -3.36 -4.84
CA LEU A 88 -18.68 -3.23 -6.12
C LEU A 88 -19.42 -4.51 -6.47
N LEU A 89 -18.76 -5.68 -6.40
CA LEU A 89 -19.41 -6.97 -6.67
C LEU A 89 -20.64 -7.17 -5.76
N HIS A 90 -20.53 -6.81 -4.48
CA HIS A 90 -21.63 -6.90 -3.53
C HIS A 90 -22.81 -6.02 -3.94
N TYR A 91 -22.61 -4.72 -4.23
CA TYR A 91 -23.69 -3.84 -4.68
C TYR A 91 -24.39 -4.32 -5.93
N ARG A 92 -23.63 -4.96 -6.83
CA ARG A 92 -24.13 -5.44 -8.11
C ARG A 92 -24.91 -6.74 -8.04
N SER A 93 -24.88 -7.45 -6.92
CA SER A 93 -25.43 -8.80 -6.80
C SER A 93 -26.26 -9.04 -5.53
N ALA A 94 -26.22 -8.12 -4.55
CA ALA A 94 -26.87 -8.31 -3.25
C ALA A 94 -28.41 -8.40 -3.32
N ILE A 95 -29.04 -7.73 -4.30
CA ILE A 95 -30.49 -7.69 -4.47
C ILE A 95 -30.89 -8.23 -5.85
N THR A 96 -30.21 -7.77 -6.89
CA THR A 96 -30.39 -8.19 -8.28
C THR A 96 -29.07 -8.02 -9.01
N ASP A 97 -28.91 -8.69 -10.14
CA ASP A 97 -27.75 -8.50 -11.01
C ASP A 97 -27.83 -7.14 -11.71
N LEU A 98 -26.85 -6.28 -11.45
CA LEU A 98 -26.69 -4.98 -12.10
C LEU A 98 -25.56 -5.03 -13.15
N PRO A 99 -25.65 -4.28 -14.27
CA PRO A 99 -24.62 -4.27 -15.33
C PRO A 99 -23.36 -3.55 -14.86
N ALA A 100 -22.18 -3.99 -15.33
CA ALA A 100 -20.86 -3.41 -15.03
C ALA A 100 -20.87 -1.88 -15.23
N PRO A 101 -20.14 -1.10 -14.42
CA PRO A 101 -19.87 0.30 -14.76
C PRO A 101 -19.30 0.37 -16.18
N GLY A 102 -19.82 1.29 -17.00
CA GLY A 102 -19.35 1.47 -18.38
C GLY A 102 -17.92 2.00 -18.46
N GLU A 103 -17.47 2.68 -17.41
CA GLU A 103 -16.13 3.22 -17.25
C GLU A 103 -15.60 2.90 -15.83
N PRO A 104 -14.27 2.80 -15.65
CA PRO A 104 -13.69 2.64 -14.32
C PRO A 104 -14.07 3.79 -13.39
N LEU A 105 -14.40 3.47 -12.15
CA LEU A 105 -14.71 4.45 -11.11
C LEU A 105 -13.42 5.11 -10.63
N GLU A 106 -13.38 6.45 -10.67
CA GLU A 106 -12.24 7.21 -10.19
C GLU A 106 -12.34 7.42 -8.68
N THR A 107 -11.29 7.02 -7.96
CA THR A 107 -11.27 7.07 -6.50
C THR A 107 -9.93 7.62 -6.02
N TYR A 108 -9.97 8.61 -5.14
CA TYR A 108 -8.82 9.24 -4.52
C TYR A 108 -8.79 8.88 -3.04
N VAL A 109 -7.75 8.17 -2.61
CA VAL A 109 -7.52 7.85 -1.19
C VAL A 109 -6.20 8.45 -0.75
N LEU A 110 -6.29 9.59 -0.07
CA LEU A 110 -5.12 10.38 0.30
C LEU A 110 -4.59 9.97 1.67
N GLY A 111 -3.27 9.97 1.85
CA GLY A 111 -2.61 9.56 3.11
C GLY A 111 -3.01 10.40 4.32
N GLU A 112 -3.28 11.69 4.14
CA GLU A 112 -3.58 12.56 5.27
C GLU A 112 -4.72 13.54 5.00
N ARG A 113 -5.37 13.99 6.09
CA ARG A 113 -6.44 15.00 6.02
C ARG A 113 -6.00 16.26 5.30
N ARG A 114 -4.79 16.78 5.55
CA ARG A 114 -4.31 18.02 4.90
C ARG A 114 -4.25 17.90 3.38
N GLN A 115 -3.87 16.74 2.87
CA GLN A 115 -3.78 16.42 1.45
C GLN A 115 -5.18 16.44 0.82
N TRP A 116 -6.14 15.80 1.48
CA TRP A 116 -7.55 15.85 1.09
C TRP A 116 -8.15 17.25 1.13
N GLN A 117 -7.81 18.06 2.14
CA GLN A 117 -8.28 19.44 2.19
C GLN A 117 -7.72 20.28 1.02
N ALA A 118 -6.44 20.11 0.69
CA ALA A 118 -5.83 20.78 -0.44
C ALA A 118 -6.45 20.33 -1.77
N PHE A 119 -6.60 19.02 -1.98
CA PHE A 119 -7.22 18.47 -3.18
C PHE A 119 -8.66 18.96 -3.34
N THR A 120 -9.44 18.97 -2.25
CA THR A 120 -10.82 19.44 -2.24
C THR A 120 -10.95 20.92 -2.59
N ARG A 121 -10.06 21.78 -2.08
CA ARG A 121 -10.05 23.21 -2.45
C ARG A 121 -9.73 23.41 -3.93
N MET A 122 -8.88 22.55 -4.49
CA MET A 122 -8.51 22.61 -5.90
C MET A 122 -9.66 22.19 -6.81
N ILE A 123 -10.31 21.06 -6.52
CA ILE A 123 -11.37 20.54 -7.40
C ILE A 123 -12.74 21.19 -7.16
N LEU A 124 -12.96 21.79 -5.98
CA LEU A 124 -14.23 22.44 -5.61
C LEU A 124 -13.99 23.85 -5.02
N PRO A 125 -13.42 24.80 -5.78
CA PRO A 125 -13.00 26.10 -5.25
C PRO A 125 -14.15 26.94 -4.66
N GLY A 126 -15.39 26.75 -5.14
CA GLY A 126 -16.58 27.45 -4.64
C GLY A 126 -17.34 26.74 -3.51
N GLU A 127 -17.19 25.43 -3.38
CA GLU A 127 -18.02 24.60 -2.48
C GLU A 127 -17.20 23.91 -1.38
N SER A 128 -15.88 23.99 -1.45
CA SER A 128 -14.97 23.32 -0.52
C SER A 128 -15.30 23.60 0.95
N GLY A 129 -15.79 24.80 1.31
CA GLY A 129 -16.18 25.13 2.68
C GLY A 129 -17.19 24.14 3.29
N LEU A 130 -18.16 23.68 2.50
CA LEU A 130 -19.15 22.68 2.94
C LEU A 130 -18.46 21.33 3.21
N TYR A 131 -17.69 20.83 2.26
CA TYR A 131 -17.00 19.54 2.37
C TYR A 131 -15.95 19.56 3.48
N LEU A 132 -15.21 20.65 3.63
CA LEU A 132 -14.18 20.83 4.66
C LEU A 132 -14.78 20.93 6.08
N SER A 133 -16.05 21.30 6.20
CA SER A 133 -16.76 21.28 7.48
C SER A 133 -17.10 19.87 7.96
N LEU A 134 -16.99 18.85 7.09
CA LEU A 134 -17.12 17.45 7.47
C LEU A 134 -16.00 17.09 8.48
N GLY A 135 -16.39 16.70 9.69
CA GLY A 135 -15.46 16.39 10.77
C GLY A 135 -14.50 15.25 10.40
N LYS A 136 -15.03 14.15 9.87
CA LYS A 136 -14.29 13.03 9.26
C LYS A 136 -15.15 12.54 8.09
N GLY A 137 -14.53 12.22 6.95
CA GLY A 137 -15.32 11.77 5.81
C GLY A 137 -14.56 11.81 4.49
N GLY A 138 -15.27 11.35 3.47
CA GLY A 138 -15.00 11.62 2.06
C GLY A 138 -16.27 12.12 1.40
N TYR A 139 -16.19 12.42 0.11
CA TYR A 139 -17.35 12.75 -0.70
C TYR A 139 -17.23 12.11 -2.07
N THR A 140 -18.38 11.93 -2.69
CA THR A 140 -18.49 11.54 -4.09
C THR A 140 -19.24 12.65 -4.81
N THR A 141 -18.69 13.13 -5.92
CA THR A 141 -19.30 14.17 -6.78
C THR A 141 -18.90 13.92 -8.22
N GLU A 142 -19.74 14.21 -9.21
CA GLU A 142 -19.37 14.08 -10.63
C GLU A 142 -18.69 12.72 -11.02
N GLY A 143 -19.07 11.62 -10.36
CA GLY A 143 -18.49 10.29 -10.61
C GLY A 143 -17.11 10.03 -10.00
N LEU A 144 -16.54 10.98 -9.24
CA LEU A 144 -15.27 10.83 -8.54
C LEU A 144 -15.49 10.73 -7.02
N ALA A 145 -14.81 9.80 -6.37
CA ALA A 145 -14.79 9.67 -4.91
C ALA A 145 -13.47 10.23 -4.34
N VAL A 146 -13.53 11.10 -3.34
CA VAL A 146 -12.34 11.65 -2.65
C VAL A 146 -12.45 11.48 -1.15
N LEU A 147 -11.45 10.84 -0.57
CA LEU A 147 -11.31 10.67 0.87
C LEU A 147 -9.84 10.67 1.27
N TYR A 148 -9.60 10.54 2.56
CA TYR A 148 -8.26 10.33 3.12
C TYR A 148 -8.26 9.13 4.06
N ASP A 149 -7.09 8.72 4.54
CA ASP A 149 -6.98 7.72 5.59
C ASP A 149 -7.52 8.29 6.92
N ILE A 150 -8.78 7.95 7.22
CA ILE A 150 -9.49 8.32 8.45
C ILE A 150 -9.14 7.33 9.58
N GLY A 151 -8.65 6.15 9.20
CA GLY A 151 -8.40 5.00 10.05
C GLY A 151 -8.94 3.72 9.43
N ARG A 152 -8.33 2.58 9.78
CA ARG A 152 -8.56 1.25 9.19
C ARG A 152 -10.02 0.94 8.82
N TRP A 153 -10.95 1.08 9.76
CA TRP A 153 -12.35 0.70 9.54
C TRP A 153 -13.14 1.82 8.90
N ASP A 154 -12.96 3.06 9.36
CA ASP A 154 -13.68 4.22 8.86
C ASP A 154 -13.42 4.44 7.37
N THR A 155 -12.15 4.31 6.93
CA THR A 155 -11.78 4.43 5.52
C THR A 155 -12.50 3.38 4.67
N LEU A 156 -12.48 2.10 5.08
CA LEU A 156 -13.17 1.04 4.32
C LEU A 156 -14.70 1.22 4.31
N CYS A 157 -15.29 1.63 5.43
CA CYS A 157 -16.73 1.88 5.49
C CYS A 157 -17.15 2.99 4.53
N ILE A 158 -16.35 4.06 4.42
CA ILE A 158 -16.66 5.20 3.55
C ILE A 158 -16.39 4.88 2.08
N THR A 159 -15.33 4.14 1.74
CA THR A 159 -15.07 3.76 0.34
C THR A 159 -16.09 2.79 -0.24
N ALA A 160 -16.81 2.06 0.61
CA ALA A 160 -17.90 1.21 0.19
C ALA A 160 -19.23 1.96 0.02
N HIS A 161 -19.32 3.28 0.15
CA HIS A 161 -20.56 4.03 -0.06
C HIS A 161 -20.52 4.88 -1.32
#